data_AF-A0A2S5DG25-F1
#
_entry.id   AF-A0A2S5DG25-F1
#
_cell.length_a   1.000
_cell.length_b   1.000
_cell.length_c   1.000
_cell.angle_alpha   90.00
_cell.angle_beta   90.00
_cell.angle_gamma   90.00
#
_symmetry.space_group_name_H-M   'P 1'
#
loop_
_entity.id
_entity.type
_entity.pdbx_description
1 polymer ?
#
loop_
_entity_poly.entity_id
_entity_poly.type
_entity_poly.pdbx_seq_one_letter_code
_entity_poly.pdbx_strand_id
1 'polypeptide(L)'
;MAASDISVRDTLNLLDGSFEPFAAGVSNGLYAFWLGSGISFGRAPSLRILVGKVVEFVRSRINHADPNCKFARTLQEILNLASASAEERARSKFDEPFASWPDQDAIVWRLVNNYSKLLGLTVEGEDMDYLLWSVIDVGATFADPAMVPDVEHLCLAALSLEGTAPEMLSANWDPLVERAVDALTGGTAALSPTVVARPADLQLPRNKTRLIKFHGCAAKAQGDPGQYRQWLVASNDQVAAFCTQANNQGLVTALTHIVGSKRTLMLGLSCREAKLLTTQGK
;
A
#
# COMPACT_ATOMS: atom_id res chain seq x y z
N MET A 1 18.97 16.14 -19.92
CA MET A 1 19.31 16.13 -18.48
C MET A 1 18.27 15.26 -17.80
N ALA A 2 18.67 14.22 -17.08
CA ALA A 2 17.73 13.43 -16.30
C ALA A 2 17.37 14.18 -15.01
N ALA A 3 16.22 13.85 -14.40
CA ALA A 3 15.83 14.45 -13.12
C ALA A 3 16.85 14.18 -11.98
N SER A 4 17.71 13.17 -12.12
CA SER A 4 18.79 12.87 -11.17
C SER A 4 19.97 13.84 -11.23
N ASP A 5 20.12 14.58 -12.33
CA ASP A 5 21.34 15.37 -12.62
C ASP A 5 21.06 16.88 -12.61
N ILE A 6 19.81 17.27 -12.40
CA ILE A 6 19.38 18.68 -12.38
C ILE A 6 19.76 19.33 -11.04
N SER A 7 20.30 20.55 -11.09
CA SER A 7 20.58 21.29 -9.86
C SER A 7 19.31 21.85 -9.23
N VAL A 8 19.36 22.19 -7.94
CA VAL A 8 18.26 22.91 -7.27
C VAL A 8 17.95 24.23 -7.99
N ARG A 9 18.98 24.96 -8.43
CA ARG A 9 18.81 26.21 -9.18
C ARG A 9 18.08 25.99 -10.50
N ASP A 10 18.47 24.96 -11.26
CA ASP A 10 17.81 24.65 -12.52
C ASP A 10 16.37 24.20 -12.32
N THR A 11 16.10 23.47 -11.23
CA THR A 11 14.73 23.08 -10.85
C THR A 11 13.88 24.30 -10.53
N LEU A 12 14.40 25.25 -9.74
CA LEU A 12 13.69 26.50 -9.45
C LEU A 12 13.48 27.32 -10.73
N ASN A 13 14.49 27.43 -11.60
CA ASN A 13 14.34 28.12 -12.88
C ASN A 13 13.25 27.49 -13.78
N LEU A 14 13.07 26.16 -13.72
CA LEU A 14 11.95 25.50 -14.41
C LEU A 14 10.62 25.89 -13.77
N LEU A 15 10.50 25.79 -12.45
CA LEU A 15 9.27 26.10 -11.71
C LEU A 15 8.87 27.57 -11.83
N ASP A 16 9.83 28.50 -11.88
CA ASP A 16 9.61 29.94 -12.06
C ASP A 16 9.43 30.32 -13.54
N GLY A 17 9.77 29.41 -14.46
CA GLY A 17 9.77 29.61 -15.90
C GLY A 17 8.73 28.76 -16.61
N SER A 18 9.19 27.74 -17.33
CA SER A 18 8.33 26.93 -18.20
C SER A 18 7.28 26.09 -17.46
N PHE A 19 7.46 25.86 -16.15
CA PHE A 19 6.52 25.14 -15.28
C PHE A 19 5.75 26.07 -14.32
N GLU A 20 5.82 27.39 -14.50
CA GLU A 20 5.10 28.36 -13.65
C GLU A 20 3.61 28.03 -13.50
N PRO A 21 2.85 27.69 -14.56
CA PRO A 21 1.43 27.36 -14.40
C PRO A 21 1.19 26.11 -13.55
N PHE A 22 2.14 25.17 -13.56
CA PHE A 22 2.09 23.98 -12.72
C PHE A 22 2.36 24.34 -11.26
N ALA A 23 3.44 25.10 -10.99
CA ALA A 23 3.81 25.56 -9.65
C ALA A 23 2.68 26.42 -9.04
N ALA A 24 2.15 27.38 -9.79
CA ALA A 24 0.98 28.16 -9.39
C ALA A 24 -0.24 27.28 -9.11
N GLY A 25 -0.47 26.23 -9.90
CA GLY A 25 -1.56 25.29 -9.66
C GLY A 25 -1.41 24.51 -8.35
N VAL A 26 -0.18 24.11 -7.99
CA VAL A 26 0.09 23.48 -6.69
C VAL A 26 -0.15 24.49 -5.57
N SER A 27 0.44 25.68 -5.64
CA SER A 27 0.29 26.73 -4.63
C SER A 27 -1.15 27.19 -4.42
N ASN A 28 -2.00 27.10 -5.44
CA ASN A 28 -3.43 27.40 -5.36
C ASN A 28 -4.31 26.20 -4.97
N GLY A 29 -3.73 25.04 -4.62
CA GLY A 29 -4.48 23.86 -4.18
C GLY A 29 -5.38 23.24 -5.26
N LEU A 30 -5.03 23.42 -6.53
CA LEU A 30 -5.81 22.95 -7.68
C LEU A 30 -5.79 21.42 -7.85
N TYR A 31 -4.79 20.76 -7.27
CA TYR A 31 -4.58 19.32 -7.43
C TYR A 31 -5.15 18.51 -6.26
N ALA A 32 -5.68 17.34 -6.58
CA ALA A 32 -5.75 16.21 -5.67
C ALA A 32 -4.51 15.35 -5.88
N PHE A 33 -3.79 15.05 -4.80
CA PHE A 33 -2.55 14.27 -4.86
C PHE A 33 -2.90 12.80 -4.78
N TRP A 34 -2.58 12.03 -5.82
CA TRP A 34 -2.75 10.58 -5.85
C TRP A 34 -1.40 9.91 -5.57
N LEU A 35 -1.30 9.28 -4.41
CA LEU A 35 -0.07 8.76 -3.83
C LEU A 35 -0.01 7.24 -4.01
N GLY A 36 0.87 6.78 -4.90
CA GLY A 36 1.18 5.36 -5.09
C GLY A 36 2.23 4.84 -4.12
N SER A 37 2.47 3.54 -4.13
CA SER A 37 3.42 2.85 -3.25
C SER A 37 4.87 3.30 -3.39
N GLY A 38 5.22 3.92 -4.52
CA GLY A 38 6.56 4.45 -4.79
C GLY A 38 6.98 5.58 -3.86
N ILE A 39 6.06 6.31 -3.22
CA ILE A 39 6.45 7.32 -2.22
C ILE A 39 7.04 6.67 -0.96
N SER A 40 6.67 5.42 -0.67
CA SER A 40 7.16 4.64 0.47
C SER A 40 8.31 3.69 0.09
N PHE A 41 8.84 3.81 -1.14
CA PHE A 41 9.89 2.93 -1.63
C PHE A 41 11.18 3.10 -0.83
N GLY A 42 11.79 1.99 -0.41
CA GLY A 42 12.98 2.01 0.45
C GLY A 42 12.69 2.28 1.93
N ARG A 43 11.43 2.57 2.29
CA ARG A 43 10.95 2.65 3.69
C ARG A 43 10.14 1.42 4.07
N ALA A 44 9.14 1.11 3.27
CA ALA A 44 8.34 -0.09 3.46
C ALA A 44 9.12 -1.36 3.05
N PRO A 45 8.89 -2.50 3.72
CA PRO A 45 9.52 -3.76 3.34
C PRO A 45 9.22 -4.15 1.90
N SER A 46 10.24 -4.62 1.18
CA SER A 46 10.07 -5.02 -0.21
C SER A 46 9.10 -6.20 -0.36
N LEU A 47 8.35 -6.25 -1.46
CA LEU A 47 7.45 -7.37 -1.75
C LEU A 47 8.18 -8.72 -1.78
N ARG A 48 9.47 -8.76 -2.14
CA ARG A 48 10.28 -9.99 -2.10
C ARG A 48 10.38 -10.54 -0.68
N ILE A 49 10.62 -9.68 0.30
CA ILE A 49 10.70 -10.05 1.72
C ILE A 49 9.33 -10.55 2.20
N LEU A 50 8.26 -9.82 1.88
CA LEU A 50 6.89 -10.17 2.30
C LEU A 50 6.43 -11.51 1.72
N VAL A 51 6.67 -11.75 0.43
CA VAL A 51 6.39 -13.03 -0.22
C VAL A 51 7.19 -14.15 0.45
N GLY A 52 8.49 -13.96 0.64
CA GLY A 52 9.34 -14.96 1.31
C GLY A 52 8.84 -15.29 2.72
N LYS A 53 8.42 -14.28 3.49
CA LYS A 53 7.81 -14.45 4.82
C LYS A 53 6.55 -15.32 4.76
N VAL A 54 5.66 -15.09 3.78
CA VAL A 54 4.44 -15.90 3.62
C VAL A 54 4.78 -17.35 3.29
N VAL A 55 5.66 -17.58 2.31
CA VAL A 55 6.03 -18.96 1.92
C VAL A 55 6.68 -19.70 3.10
N GLU A 56 7.62 -19.06 3.80
CA GLU A 56 8.30 -19.67 4.95
C GLU A 56 7.35 -19.91 6.12
N PHE A 57 6.42 -19.00 6.41
CA PHE A 57 5.43 -19.19 7.46
C PHE A 57 4.53 -20.39 7.17
N VAL A 58 4.02 -20.50 5.95
CA VAL A 58 3.16 -21.63 5.56
C VAL A 58 3.96 -22.93 5.62
N ARG A 59 5.18 -22.95 5.06
CA ARG A 59 6.06 -24.14 5.06
C ARG A 59 6.39 -24.61 6.47
N SER A 60 6.85 -23.72 7.34
CA SER A 60 7.28 -24.06 8.71
C SER A 60 6.16 -24.59 9.62
N ARG A 61 4.89 -24.39 9.24
CA ARG A 61 3.72 -24.90 9.96
C ARG A 61 3.13 -26.19 9.38
N ILE A 62 3.76 -26.77 8.36
CA ILE A 62 3.33 -28.06 7.84
C ILE A 62 3.53 -29.13 8.90
N ASN A 63 2.44 -29.81 9.26
CA ASN A 63 2.49 -31.02 10.06
C ASN A 63 2.57 -32.23 9.14
N HIS A 64 3.75 -32.81 9.00
CA HIS A 64 4.01 -33.96 8.11
C HIS A 64 3.28 -35.24 8.55
N ALA A 65 2.81 -35.32 9.79
CA ALA A 65 2.01 -36.44 10.28
C ALA A 65 0.52 -36.32 9.90
N ASP A 66 0.06 -35.14 9.47
CA ASP A 66 -1.32 -34.89 9.08
C ASP A 66 -1.45 -34.85 7.54
N PRO A 67 -2.02 -35.89 6.89
CA PRO A 67 -2.22 -35.90 5.45
C PRO A 67 -3.20 -34.81 4.97
N ASN A 68 -3.99 -34.23 5.89
CA ASN A 68 -4.95 -33.16 5.62
C ASN A 68 -4.47 -31.81 6.16
N CYS A 69 -3.16 -31.65 6.39
CA CYS A 69 -2.61 -30.41 6.92
C CYS A 69 -2.98 -29.22 6.01
N LYS A 70 -3.71 -28.25 6.56
CA LYS A 70 -4.14 -27.05 5.84
C LYS A 70 -2.97 -26.26 5.24
N PHE A 71 -1.84 -26.17 5.95
CA PHE A 71 -0.65 -25.46 5.48
C PHE A 71 0.03 -26.17 4.32
N ALA A 72 -0.02 -27.51 4.27
CA ALA A 72 0.49 -28.26 3.13
C ALA A 72 -0.34 -27.98 1.86
N ARG A 73 -1.67 -27.93 1.99
CA ARG A 73 -2.57 -27.52 0.89
C ARG A 73 -2.32 -26.08 0.45
N THR A 74 -2.26 -25.13 1.38
CA THR A 74 -1.96 -23.73 1.06
C THR A 74 -0.60 -23.58 0.37
N LEU A 75 0.44 -24.32 0.79
CA LEU A 75 1.74 -24.27 0.11
C LEU A 75 1.65 -24.75 -1.35
N GLN A 76 0.85 -25.78 -1.63
CA GLN A 76 0.60 -26.21 -3.01
C GLN A 76 -0.11 -25.13 -3.82
N GLU A 77 -1.09 -24.42 -3.26
CA GLU A 77 -1.74 -23.29 -3.91
C GLU A 77 -0.77 -22.14 -4.20
N ILE A 78 0.13 -21.83 -3.26
CA ILE A 78 1.21 -20.86 -3.46
C ILE A 78 2.10 -21.27 -4.64
N LEU A 79 2.53 -22.54 -4.70
CA LEU A 79 3.35 -23.05 -5.80
C LEU A 79 2.60 -23.07 -7.13
N ASN A 80 1.30 -23.36 -7.12
CA ASN A 80 0.43 -23.25 -8.28
C ASN A 80 0.36 -21.79 -8.77
N LEU A 81 0.19 -20.83 -7.87
CA LEU A 81 0.14 -19.40 -8.18
C LEU A 81 1.48 -18.89 -8.72
N ALA A 82 2.59 -19.44 -8.22
CA ALA A 82 3.91 -19.21 -8.75
C ALA A 82 4.15 -19.90 -10.10
N SER A 83 3.20 -20.68 -10.62
CA SER A 83 3.38 -21.55 -11.79
C SER A 83 4.63 -22.44 -11.68
N ALA A 84 4.92 -22.97 -10.50
CA ALA A 84 6.08 -23.81 -10.27
C ALA A 84 5.99 -25.12 -11.07
N SER A 85 7.02 -25.43 -11.86
CA SER A 85 7.07 -26.64 -12.70
C SER A 85 7.14 -27.92 -11.85
N ALA A 86 6.91 -29.08 -12.48
CA ALA A 86 7.03 -30.37 -11.80
C ALA A 86 8.46 -30.58 -11.25
N GLU A 87 9.47 -30.13 -11.99
CA GLU A 87 10.88 -30.24 -11.61
C GLU A 87 11.23 -29.29 -10.45
N GLU A 88 10.75 -28.04 -10.48
CA GLU A 88 10.92 -27.09 -9.36
C GLU A 88 10.24 -27.63 -8.07
N ARG A 89 9.06 -28.23 -8.20
CA ARG A 89 8.36 -28.87 -7.07
C ARG A 89 9.13 -30.08 -6.54
N ALA A 90 9.68 -30.92 -7.41
CA ALA A 90 10.47 -32.08 -7.00
C ALA A 90 11.77 -31.68 -6.28
N ARG A 91 12.33 -30.51 -6.61
CA ARG A 91 13.50 -29.93 -5.92
C ARG A 91 13.13 -29.12 -4.67
N SER A 92 11.85 -28.84 -4.44
CA SER A 92 11.38 -28.08 -3.27
C SER A 92 11.57 -28.91 -2.02
N LYS A 93 12.37 -28.39 -1.08
CA LYS A 93 12.75 -29.10 0.14
C LYS A 93 11.85 -28.69 1.29
N PHE A 94 10.69 -29.33 1.43
CA PHE A 94 9.70 -28.92 2.44
C PHE A 94 10.21 -29.01 3.88
N ASP A 95 11.19 -29.87 4.15
CA ASP A 95 11.83 -30.03 5.46
C ASP A 95 12.93 -28.98 5.74
N GLU A 96 13.35 -28.21 4.73
CA GLU A 96 14.35 -27.15 4.86
C GLU A 96 13.71 -25.75 4.74
N PRO A 97 14.29 -24.70 5.37
CA PRO A 97 13.81 -23.33 5.22
C PRO A 97 13.70 -22.89 3.76
N PHE A 98 12.70 -22.08 3.42
CA PHE A 98 12.48 -21.59 2.05
C PHE A 98 13.71 -20.85 1.48
N ALA A 99 14.50 -20.22 2.34
CA ALA A 99 15.74 -19.55 1.96
C ALA A 99 16.85 -20.49 1.43
N SER A 100 16.75 -21.81 1.64
CA SER A 100 17.72 -22.79 1.09
C SER A 100 17.23 -23.45 -0.20
N TRP A 101 16.04 -23.11 -0.69
CA TRP A 101 15.47 -23.77 -1.84
C TRP A 101 16.20 -23.38 -3.13
N PRO A 102 16.54 -24.35 -4.02
CA PRO A 102 17.29 -24.05 -5.24
C PRO A 102 16.60 -23.03 -6.16
N ASP A 103 15.27 -23.04 -6.21
CA ASP A 103 14.45 -22.22 -7.11
C ASP A 103 13.79 -21.02 -6.39
N GLN A 104 14.25 -20.66 -5.18
CA GLN A 104 13.64 -19.63 -4.33
C GLN A 104 13.44 -18.29 -5.08
N ASP A 105 14.48 -17.77 -5.72
CA ASP A 105 14.43 -16.46 -6.38
C ASP A 105 13.41 -16.41 -7.52
N ALA A 106 13.33 -17.48 -8.30
CA ALA A 106 12.39 -17.63 -9.40
C ALA A 106 10.94 -17.68 -8.88
N ILE A 107 10.69 -18.48 -7.83
CA ILE A 107 9.38 -18.57 -7.17
C ILE A 107 8.97 -17.22 -6.59
N VAL A 108 9.86 -16.57 -5.82
CA VAL A 108 9.61 -15.25 -5.22
C VAL A 108 9.26 -14.24 -6.30
N TRP A 109 10.01 -14.18 -7.40
CA TRP A 109 9.75 -13.21 -8.46
C TRP A 109 8.36 -13.41 -9.10
N ARG A 110 7.96 -14.66 -9.38
CA ARG A 110 6.63 -14.97 -9.94
C ARG A 110 5.50 -14.65 -8.96
N LEU A 111 5.72 -14.89 -7.66
CA LEU A 111 4.77 -14.54 -6.61
C LEU A 111 4.67 -13.02 -6.36
N VAL A 112 5.77 -12.27 -6.46
CA VAL A 112 5.74 -10.80 -6.41
C VAL A 112 4.86 -10.23 -7.53
N ASN A 113 4.88 -10.84 -8.72
CA ASN A 113 3.98 -10.47 -9.81
C ASN A 113 2.50 -10.85 -9.59
N ASN A 114 2.24 -11.73 -8.63
CA ASN A 114 0.91 -12.18 -8.23
C ASN A 114 0.61 -11.84 -6.77
N TYR A 115 1.24 -10.80 -6.20
CA TYR A 115 1.21 -10.53 -4.76
C TYR A 115 -0.21 -10.37 -4.20
N SER A 116 -1.07 -9.61 -4.88
CA SER A 116 -2.48 -9.45 -4.46
C SER A 116 -3.29 -10.75 -4.59
N LYS A 117 -2.92 -11.67 -5.49
CA LYS A 117 -3.53 -13.00 -5.55
C LYS A 117 -3.01 -13.91 -4.44
N LEU A 118 -1.73 -13.80 -4.10
CA LEU A 118 -1.12 -14.53 -2.98
C LEU A 118 -1.84 -14.19 -1.67
N LEU A 119 -2.07 -12.89 -1.42
CA LEU A 119 -2.83 -12.45 -0.25
C LEU A 119 -4.32 -12.79 -0.30
N GLY A 120 -4.84 -13.21 -1.46
CA GLY A 120 -6.21 -13.71 -1.61
C GLY A 120 -6.36 -15.21 -1.39
N LEU A 121 -5.25 -15.95 -1.20
CA LEU A 121 -5.34 -17.36 -0.87
C LEU A 121 -5.92 -17.54 0.54
N THR A 122 -6.81 -18.52 0.68
CA THR A 122 -7.45 -18.84 1.96
C THR A 122 -6.71 -19.96 2.66
N VAL A 123 -6.57 -19.85 3.98
CA VAL A 123 -6.08 -20.95 4.83
C VAL A 123 -7.29 -21.54 5.53
N GLU A 124 -7.50 -22.84 5.38
CA GLU A 124 -8.72 -23.48 5.88
C GLU A 124 -8.94 -23.28 7.39
N GLY A 125 -10.15 -22.88 7.76
CA GLY A 125 -10.52 -22.58 9.14
C GLY A 125 -9.95 -21.27 9.69
N GLU A 126 -9.32 -20.44 8.85
CA GLU A 126 -8.86 -19.10 9.20
C GLU A 126 -9.69 -18.01 8.50
N ASP A 127 -9.60 -16.77 8.99
CA ASP A 127 -10.22 -15.60 8.36
C ASP A 127 -9.68 -15.36 6.94
N MET A 128 -10.48 -14.72 6.08
CA MET A 128 -10.08 -14.41 4.69
C MET A 128 -8.81 -13.56 4.58
N ASP A 129 -8.52 -12.72 5.58
CA ASP A 129 -7.34 -11.87 5.62
C ASP A 129 -6.19 -12.48 6.42
N TYR A 130 -6.24 -13.77 6.76
CA TYR A 130 -5.24 -14.43 7.63
C TYR A 130 -3.79 -14.24 7.14
N LEU A 131 -3.55 -14.32 5.83
CA LEU A 131 -2.21 -14.09 5.27
C LEU A 131 -1.76 -12.62 5.45
N LEU A 132 -2.68 -11.65 5.40
CA LEU A 132 -2.35 -10.24 5.62
C LEU A 132 -2.21 -9.92 7.11
N TRP A 133 -3.20 -10.32 7.91
CA TRP A 133 -3.32 -9.93 9.31
C TRP A 133 -2.39 -10.74 10.22
N SER A 134 -2.34 -12.07 10.05
CA SER A 134 -1.59 -12.95 10.96
C SER A 134 -0.19 -13.27 10.44
N VAL A 135 -0.01 -13.41 9.12
CA VAL A 135 1.27 -13.83 8.54
C VAL A 135 2.15 -12.65 8.18
N ILE A 136 1.66 -11.74 7.35
CA ILE A 136 2.35 -10.49 7.08
C ILE A 136 2.42 -9.66 8.35
N ASP A 137 1.38 -9.69 9.20
CA ASP A 137 1.25 -8.79 10.34
C ASP A 137 1.35 -7.34 9.87
N VAL A 138 0.36 -6.95 9.07
CA VAL A 138 0.31 -5.64 8.42
C VAL A 138 0.45 -4.48 9.40
N GLY A 139 -0.09 -4.62 10.62
CA GLY A 139 0.06 -3.66 11.69
C GLY A 139 1.52 -3.51 12.11
N ALA A 140 2.14 -4.59 12.61
CA ALA A 140 3.53 -4.52 13.05
C ALA A 140 4.50 -4.19 11.91
N THR A 141 4.20 -4.61 10.68
CA THR A 141 5.10 -4.44 9.53
C THR A 141 5.03 -3.03 8.92
N PHE A 142 3.83 -2.50 8.70
CA PHE A 142 3.64 -1.20 8.01
C PHE A 142 3.36 -0.06 8.98
N ALA A 143 3.12 -0.33 10.26
CA ALA A 143 3.10 0.70 11.30
C ALA A 143 4.25 0.55 12.29
N ASP A 144 5.30 -0.18 11.95
CA ASP A 144 6.55 -0.24 12.74
C ASP A 144 7.05 1.19 13.05
N PRO A 145 7.18 1.60 14.32
CA PRO A 145 7.72 2.91 14.68
C PRO A 145 9.12 3.19 14.14
N ALA A 146 9.92 2.15 13.85
CA ALA A 146 11.25 2.30 13.25
C ALA A 146 11.19 2.73 11.77
N MET A 147 10.06 2.55 11.10
CA MET A 147 9.85 3.03 9.75
C MET A 147 9.59 4.54 9.78
N VAL A 148 10.64 5.32 9.51
CA VAL A 148 10.59 6.79 9.53
C VAL A 148 10.30 7.37 8.15
N PRO A 149 9.63 8.54 8.08
CA PRO A 149 9.41 9.23 6.82
C PRO A 149 10.73 9.69 6.17
N ASP A 150 10.68 9.93 4.86
CA ASP A 150 11.79 10.50 4.09
C ASP A 150 11.42 11.79 3.38
N VAL A 151 12.28 12.22 2.45
CA VAL A 151 12.15 13.52 1.81
C VAL A 151 10.84 13.65 1.04
N GLU A 152 10.38 12.59 0.37
CA GLU A 152 9.09 12.58 -0.31
C GLU A 152 7.93 12.83 0.66
N HIS A 153 7.94 12.14 1.80
CA HIS A 153 6.92 12.33 2.85
C HIS A 153 7.01 13.69 3.52
N LEU A 154 8.22 14.20 3.80
CA LEU A 154 8.45 15.51 4.39
C LEU A 154 7.99 16.63 3.46
N CYS A 155 8.22 16.50 2.15
CA CYS A 155 7.70 17.43 1.15
C CYS A 155 6.16 17.42 1.13
N LEU A 156 5.53 16.25 1.15
CA LEU A 156 4.06 16.14 1.24
C LEU A 156 3.53 16.77 2.55
N ALA A 157 4.22 16.54 3.66
CA ALA A 157 3.86 17.15 4.94
C ALA A 157 3.97 18.68 4.91
N ALA A 158 5.01 19.24 4.30
CA ALA A 158 5.13 20.69 4.10
C ALA A 158 3.95 21.25 3.28
N LEU A 159 3.62 20.63 2.15
CA LEU A 159 2.46 21.03 1.32
C LEU A 159 1.12 20.92 2.09
N SER A 160 1.01 19.92 2.97
CA SER A 160 -0.15 19.76 3.85
C SER A 160 -0.27 20.92 4.84
N LEU A 161 0.84 21.30 5.48
CA LEU A 161 0.89 22.38 6.46
C LEU A 161 0.65 23.75 5.84
N GLU A 162 1.13 23.97 4.62
CA GLU A 162 0.88 25.17 3.82
C GLU A 162 -0.56 25.24 3.30
N GLY A 163 -1.30 24.12 3.31
CA GLY A 163 -2.68 24.03 2.81
C GLY A 163 -2.78 23.91 1.28
N THR A 164 -1.66 23.66 0.60
CA THR A 164 -1.56 23.52 -0.86
C THR A 164 -1.88 22.10 -1.33
N ALA A 165 -1.86 21.12 -0.43
CA ALA A 165 -2.33 19.76 -0.67
C ALA A 165 -3.59 19.42 0.16
N PRO A 166 -4.77 19.99 -0.15
CA PRO A 166 -5.98 19.82 0.65
C PRO A 166 -6.61 18.42 0.55
N GLU A 167 -6.31 17.68 -0.52
CA GLU A 167 -6.76 16.30 -0.75
C GLU A 167 -5.56 15.44 -1.14
N MET A 168 -5.29 14.40 -0.34
CA MET A 168 -4.35 13.34 -0.65
C MET A 168 -5.09 12.01 -0.66
N LEU A 169 -4.92 11.24 -1.72
CA LEU A 169 -5.56 9.94 -1.92
C LEU A 169 -4.46 8.90 -2.00
N SER A 170 -4.52 7.84 -1.18
CA SER A 170 -3.47 6.83 -1.13
C SER A 170 -4.00 5.41 -1.00
N ALA A 171 -3.33 4.51 -1.70
CA ALA A 171 -3.47 3.05 -1.55
C ALA A 171 -2.50 2.48 -0.49
N ASN A 172 -1.62 3.30 0.08
CA ASN A 172 -0.58 2.85 0.98
C ASN A 172 -1.14 2.63 2.40
N TRP A 173 -0.78 1.52 3.03
CA TRP A 173 -1.20 1.24 4.41
C TRP A 173 -0.37 2.00 5.45
N ASP A 174 0.89 2.29 5.14
CA ASP A 174 1.86 2.88 6.07
C ASP A 174 1.50 4.31 6.50
N PRO A 175 1.79 4.73 7.74
CA PRO A 175 1.45 6.05 8.24
C PRO A 175 2.55 7.10 7.97
N LEU A 176 3.35 6.98 6.91
CA LEU A 176 4.56 7.81 6.77
C LEU A 176 4.24 9.29 6.47
N VAL A 177 3.17 9.59 5.73
CA VAL A 177 2.72 10.97 5.52
C VAL A 177 2.26 11.59 6.84
N GLU A 178 1.46 10.84 7.61
CA GLU A 178 1.01 11.25 8.94
C GLU A 178 2.20 11.55 9.87
N ARG A 179 3.16 10.62 9.93
CA ARG A 179 4.38 10.76 10.75
C ARG A 179 5.26 11.92 10.30
N ALA A 180 5.32 12.22 9.00
CA ALA A 180 6.08 13.36 8.50
C ALA A 180 5.47 14.69 9.00
N VAL A 181 4.15 14.80 9.02
CA VAL A 181 3.47 15.96 9.61
C VAL A 181 3.73 16.04 11.11
N ASP A 182 3.65 14.93 11.82
CA ASP A 182 3.95 14.90 13.26
C ASP A 182 5.41 15.31 13.55
N ALA A 183 6.37 14.86 12.73
CA ALA A 183 7.78 15.21 12.85
C ALA A 183 8.04 16.71 12.63
N LEU A 184 7.35 17.34 11.67
CA LEU A 184 7.49 18.78 11.39
C LEU A 184 6.76 19.67 12.40
N THR A 185 5.79 19.14 13.15
CA THR A 185 4.92 19.92 14.03
C THR A 185 5.04 19.59 15.52
N GLY A 186 5.88 18.62 15.88
CA GLY A 186 5.97 18.10 17.24
C GLY A 186 4.69 17.39 17.69
N GLY A 187 3.93 16.80 16.77
CA GLY A 187 2.67 16.08 17.05
C GLY A 187 1.47 16.98 17.36
N THR A 188 1.44 18.20 16.80
CA THR A 188 0.32 19.12 17.01
C THR A 188 -0.92 18.65 16.25
N ALA A 189 -1.88 18.04 16.96
CA ALA A 189 -3.06 17.40 16.36
C ALA A 189 -3.92 18.30 15.44
N ALA A 190 -3.97 19.62 15.68
CA ALA A 190 -4.69 20.57 14.83
C ALA A 190 -4.03 20.78 13.45
N LEU A 191 -2.75 20.41 13.31
CA LEU A 191 -1.97 20.49 12.08
C LEU A 191 -1.86 19.14 11.36
N SER A 192 -2.10 18.02 12.05
CA SER A 192 -2.14 16.68 11.46
C SER A 192 -3.27 16.56 10.42
N PRO A 193 -3.11 15.76 9.36
CA PRO A 193 -4.16 15.57 8.36
C PRO A 193 -5.37 14.83 8.96
N THR A 194 -6.57 15.10 8.45
CA THR A 194 -7.73 14.23 8.72
C THR A 194 -7.54 12.92 7.96
N VAL A 195 -7.18 11.85 8.66
CA VAL A 195 -6.96 10.52 8.07
C VAL A 195 -8.28 9.77 7.98
N VAL A 196 -8.69 9.47 6.74
CA VAL A 196 -9.90 8.70 6.43
C VAL A 196 -9.48 7.31 5.96
N ALA A 197 -9.68 6.28 6.80
CA ALA A 197 -9.34 4.89 6.47
C ALA A 197 -10.56 3.99 6.30
N ARG A 198 -11.77 4.52 6.54
CA ARG A 198 -13.06 3.86 6.36
C ARG A 198 -14.16 4.89 6.06
N PRO A 199 -15.32 4.50 5.53
CA PRO A 199 -16.40 5.43 5.17
C PRO A 199 -16.88 6.31 6.32
N ALA A 200 -17.00 5.76 7.54
CA ALA A 200 -17.44 6.54 8.70
C ALA A 200 -16.49 7.70 9.03
N ASP A 201 -15.20 7.59 8.68
CA ASP A 201 -14.21 8.64 8.93
C ASP A 201 -14.43 9.87 8.02
N LEU A 202 -15.24 9.77 6.96
CA LEU A 202 -15.59 10.92 6.11
C LEU A 202 -16.36 12.00 6.88
N GLN A 203 -16.97 11.65 8.01
CA GLN A 203 -17.69 12.57 8.89
C GLN A 203 -16.79 13.26 9.92
N LEU A 204 -15.51 12.89 10.00
CA LEU A 204 -14.57 13.53 10.93
C LEU A 204 -14.39 15.02 10.61
N PRO A 205 -14.13 15.87 11.61
CA PRO A 205 -13.75 17.25 11.39
C PRO A 205 -12.57 17.35 10.43
N ARG A 206 -12.69 18.28 9.48
CA ARG A 206 -11.73 18.43 8.40
C ARG A 206 -10.64 19.41 8.79
N ASN A 207 -9.40 18.92 8.86
CA ASN A 207 -8.19 19.74 8.94
C ASN A 207 -7.78 20.24 7.54
N LYS A 208 -6.69 21.01 7.47
CA LYS A 208 -6.19 21.60 6.20
C LYS A 208 -6.09 20.58 5.07
N THR A 209 -5.58 19.39 5.39
CA THR A 209 -5.49 18.25 4.47
C THR A 209 -6.38 17.11 4.94
N ARG A 210 -7.06 16.49 4.00
CA ARG A 210 -7.68 15.19 4.17
C ARG A 210 -6.86 14.14 3.43
N LEU A 211 -6.41 13.12 4.16
CA LEU A 211 -5.68 11.97 3.63
C LEU A 211 -6.61 10.76 3.59
N ILE A 212 -7.12 10.43 2.41
CA ILE A 212 -8.00 9.28 2.19
C ILE A 212 -7.16 8.06 1.84
N LYS A 213 -7.12 7.10 2.76
CA LYS A 213 -6.38 5.84 2.62
C LYS A 213 -7.36 4.73 2.25
N PHE A 214 -7.66 4.63 0.97
CA PHE A 214 -8.76 3.81 0.47
C PHE A 214 -8.47 2.30 0.49
N HIS A 215 -7.23 1.90 0.75
CA HIS A 215 -6.90 0.50 1.10
C HIS A 215 -6.78 0.24 2.61
N GLY A 216 -7.21 1.19 3.44
CA GLY A 216 -7.08 1.12 4.90
C GLY A 216 -5.76 1.71 5.40
N CYS A 217 -5.57 1.66 6.73
CA CYS A 217 -4.38 2.22 7.39
C CYS A 217 -3.87 1.23 8.44
N ALA A 218 -2.61 0.81 8.31
CA ALA A 218 -1.98 -0.16 9.21
C ALA A 218 -1.97 0.34 10.66
N ALA A 219 -1.65 1.61 10.89
CA ALA A 219 -1.59 2.19 12.23
C ALA A 219 -2.97 2.21 12.92
N LYS A 220 -4.04 2.59 12.17
CA LYS A 220 -5.42 2.56 12.70
C LYS A 220 -5.91 1.12 12.92
N ALA A 221 -5.60 0.21 12.00
CA ALA A 221 -5.94 -1.21 12.13
C ALA A 221 -5.23 -1.88 13.31
N GLN A 222 -3.98 -1.53 13.58
CA GLN A 222 -3.25 -2.01 14.75
C GLN A 222 -3.81 -1.42 16.06
N GLY A 223 -4.13 -0.13 16.06
CA GLY A 223 -4.64 0.56 17.26
C GLY A 223 -6.07 0.18 17.64
N ASP A 224 -6.94 -0.08 16.67
CA ASP A 224 -8.31 -0.54 16.88
C ASP A 224 -8.73 -1.54 15.78
N PRO A 225 -8.33 -2.82 15.92
CA PRO A 225 -8.63 -3.85 14.93
C PRO A 225 -10.13 -4.05 14.71
N GLY A 226 -10.95 -3.92 15.76
CA GLY A 226 -12.40 -4.11 15.68
C GLY A 226 -13.09 -3.12 14.75
N GLN A 227 -12.55 -1.90 14.66
CA GLN A 227 -13.08 -0.87 13.77
C GLN A 227 -12.42 -0.81 12.39
N TYR A 228 -11.13 -1.15 12.31
CA TYR A 228 -10.31 -0.83 11.14
C TYR A 228 -9.80 -2.04 10.34
N ARG A 229 -9.65 -3.23 10.93
CA ARG A 229 -9.10 -4.42 10.24
C ARG A 229 -9.88 -4.76 8.97
N GLN A 230 -11.22 -4.75 9.05
CA GLN A 230 -12.10 -5.10 7.93
C GLN A 230 -11.97 -4.17 6.70
N TRP A 231 -11.37 -2.98 6.87
CA TRP A 231 -11.19 -1.99 5.81
C TRP A 231 -9.83 -2.09 5.11
N LEU A 232 -8.99 -3.04 5.52
CA LEU A 232 -7.74 -3.34 4.83
C LEU A 232 -8.04 -4.05 3.51
N VAL A 233 -7.65 -3.42 2.41
CA VAL A 233 -7.80 -3.95 1.04
C VAL A 233 -6.44 -4.39 0.55
N ALA A 234 -6.27 -5.69 0.29
CA ALA A 234 -4.99 -6.25 -0.11
C ALA A 234 -5.07 -7.26 -1.26
N SER A 235 -6.12 -8.08 -1.25
CA SER A 235 -6.28 -9.14 -2.25
C SER A 235 -6.81 -8.60 -3.57
N ASN A 236 -6.58 -9.37 -4.64
CA ASN A 236 -7.09 -9.01 -5.96
C ASN A 236 -8.62 -8.89 -5.99
N ASP A 237 -9.33 -9.77 -5.29
CA ASP A 237 -10.80 -9.77 -5.22
C ASP A 237 -11.33 -8.57 -4.45
N GLN A 238 -10.71 -8.20 -3.33
CA GLN A 238 -11.08 -6.99 -2.60
C GLN A 238 -10.88 -5.73 -3.45
N VAL A 239 -9.76 -5.64 -4.18
CA VAL A 239 -9.49 -4.51 -5.09
C VAL A 239 -10.51 -4.47 -6.22
N ALA A 240 -10.82 -5.60 -6.85
CA ALA A 240 -11.80 -5.69 -7.94
C ALA A 240 -13.22 -5.35 -7.48
N ALA A 241 -13.59 -5.76 -6.27
CA ALA A 241 -14.89 -5.50 -5.69
C ALA A 241 -15.00 -4.14 -4.99
N PHE A 242 -13.90 -3.38 -4.85
CA PHE A 242 -13.86 -2.16 -4.04
C PHE A 242 -14.97 -1.17 -4.43
N CYS A 243 -15.12 -0.90 -5.73
CA CYS A 243 -16.11 0.05 -6.25
C CYS A 243 -17.56 -0.47 -6.20
N THR A 244 -17.77 -1.78 -6.11
CA THR A 244 -19.10 -2.41 -6.17
C THR A 244 -19.63 -2.83 -4.80
N GLN A 245 -18.77 -2.96 -3.79
CA GLN A 245 -19.18 -3.27 -2.42
C GLN A 245 -19.97 -2.11 -1.80
N ALA A 246 -21.16 -2.43 -1.28
CA ALA A 246 -22.07 -1.45 -0.66
C ALA A 246 -21.41 -0.69 0.50
N ASN A 247 -20.60 -1.39 1.31
CA ASN A 247 -19.90 -0.81 2.45
C ASN A 247 -18.88 0.25 2.03
N ASN A 248 -18.32 0.21 0.82
CA ASN A 248 -17.33 1.17 0.35
C ASN A 248 -17.93 2.40 -0.34
N GLN A 249 -19.26 2.43 -0.59
CA GLN A 249 -19.89 3.45 -1.44
C GLN A 249 -19.65 4.89 -0.98
N GLY A 250 -19.54 5.13 0.33
CA GLY A 250 -19.18 6.46 0.85
C GLY A 250 -17.79 6.91 0.38
N LEU A 251 -16.79 6.04 0.47
CA LEU A 251 -15.43 6.32 -0.01
C LEU A 251 -15.39 6.44 -1.53
N VAL A 252 -16.05 5.54 -2.25
CA VAL A 252 -16.14 5.58 -3.72
C VAL A 252 -16.74 6.90 -4.18
N THR A 253 -17.87 7.32 -3.61
CA THR A 253 -18.52 8.59 -3.92
C THR A 253 -17.59 9.78 -3.67
N ALA A 254 -16.88 9.79 -2.52
CA ALA A 254 -15.93 10.84 -2.20
C ALA A 254 -14.76 10.89 -3.20
N LEU A 255 -14.18 9.74 -3.55
CA LEU A 255 -13.10 9.63 -4.52
C LEU A 255 -13.54 10.08 -5.91
N THR A 256 -14.68 9.62 -6.40
CA THR A 256 -15.26 10.03 -7.69
C THR A 256 -15.51 11.53 -7.73
N HIS A 257 -16.04 12.11 -6.66
CA HIS A 257 -16.24 13.56 -6.59
C HIS A 257 -14.92 14.33 -6.65
N ILE A 258 -13.90 13.90 -5.90
CA ILE A 258 -12.58 14.56 -5.88
C ILE A 258 -11.93 14.49 -7.27
N VAL A 259 -11.88 13.31 -7.88
CA VAL A 259 -11.29 13.11 -9.22
C VAL A 259 -12.08 13.86 -10.31
N GLY A 260 -13.40 13.99 -10.16
CA GLY A 260 -14.25 14.75 -11.08
C GLY A 260 -14.20 16.27 -10.90
N SER A 261 -13.75 16.78 -9.74
CA SER A 261 -13.74 18.21 -9.41
C SER A 261 -12.34 18.84 -9.36
N LYS A 262 -11.28 18.04 -9.23
CA LYS A 262 -9.90 18.50 -9.16
C LYS A 262 -9.03 17.84 -10.21
N ARG A 263 -7.98 18.55 -10.63
CA ARG A 263 -6.91 17.94 -11.43
C ARG A 263 -6.17 16.92 -10.57
N THR A 264 -5.78 15.79 -11.11
CA THR A 264 -5.04 14.77 -10.35
C THR A 264 -3.55 14.90 -10.62
N LEU A 265 -2.75 15.04 -9.55
CA LEU A 265 -1.29 14.93 -9.60
C LEU A 265 -0.88 13.58 -9.02
N MET A 266 -0.37 12.70 -9.87
CA MET A 266 0.03 11.35 -9.48
C MET A 266 1.50 11.30 -9.11
N LEU A 267 1.81 10.80 -7.91
CA LEU A 267 3.16 10.66 -7.38
C LEU A 267 3.41 9.22 -6.93
N GLY A 268 4.63 8.72 -7.16
CA GLY A 268 5.01 7.38 -6.70
C GLY A 268 4.24 6.23 -7.35
N LEU A 269 3.65 6.43 -8.54
CA LEU A 269 3.06 5.32 -9.27
C LEU A 269 4.15 4.41 -9.82
N SER A 270 4.08 3.13 -9.47
CA SER A 270 4.81 2.10 -10.21
C SER A 270 4.10 1.83 -11.55
N CYS A 271 4.83 1.36 -12.57
CA CYS A 271 4.23 0.86 -13.84
C CYS A 271 3.13 -0.20 -13.64
N ARG A 272 3.02 -0.78 -12.44
CA ARG A 272 2.03 -1.79 -12.07
C ARG A 272 0.71 -1.18 -11.58
N GLU A 273 0.76 -0.03 -10.90
CA GLU A 273 -0.44 0.72 -10.46
C GLU A 273 -1.11 1.48 -11.62
N ALA A 274 -0.37 1.80 -12.69
CA ALA A 274 -0.92 2.42 -13.89
C ALA A 274 -2.05 1.59 -14.55
N LYS A 275 -2.06 0.26 -14.36
CA LYS A 275 -3.13 -0.62 -14.89
C LYS A 275 -4.47 -0.49 -14.15
N LEU A 276 -4.47 -0.08 -12.87
CA LEU A 276 -5.70 0.17 -12.10
C LEU A 276 -6.49 1.37 -12.65
N LEU A 277 -5.79 2.32 -13.29
CA LEU A 277 -6.40 3.53 -13.86
C LEU A 277 -7.08 3.26 -15.21
N THR A 278 -6.62 2.28 -15.99
CA THR A 278 -7.20 1.95 -17.30
C THR A 278 -8.53 1.20 -17.24
N THR A 279 -8.88 0.60 -16.10
CA THR A 279 -10.18 -0.08 -15.92
C THR A 279 -11.31 0.86 -15.49
N GLN A 280 -11.02 2.15 -15.21
CA GLN A 280 -12.05 3.17 -15.00
C GLN A 280 -12.43 3.95 -16.26
N GLY A 281 -11.86 3.58 -17.42
CA GLY A 281 -12.05 4.26 -18.71
C GLY A 281 -12.82 3.45 -19.76
N LYS A 282 -13.71 2.53 -19.37
CA LYS A 282 -14.67 1.89 -20.27
C LYS A 282 -16.05 1.82 -19.61
#